data_AF-A0A7V9L7M3-F1
#
_entry.id   AF-A0A7V9L7M3-F1
#
_cell.length_a   1.000
_cell.length_b   1.000
_cell.length_c   1.000
_cell.angle_alpha   90.00
_cell.angle_beta   90.00
_cell.angle_gamma   90.00
#
_symmetry.space_group_name_H-M   'P 1'
#
loop_
_entity.id
_entity.type
_entity.pdbx_description
1 polymer ?
#
loop_
_entity_poly.entity_id
_entity_poly.type
_entity_poly.pdbx_seq_one_letter_code
_entity_poly.pdbx_strand_id
1 'polypeptide(L)' 'MSDTEPTDEGNDELIEQVAGAYRPRARDELRYHPAWHDLDEAGRERAYELARSLRTLEAALDPDGLSTTAHAVLARIR' A
#
# COMPACT_ATOMS: atom_id res chain seq x y z
N MET A 1 -9.45 -18.66 -24.75
CA MET A 1 -8.99 -17.63 -23.80
C MET A 1 -10.20 -17.34 -22.94
N SER A 2 -10.24 -17.88 -21.72
CA SER A 2 -11.35 -17.64 -20.81
C SER A 2 -11.13 -16.27 -20.17
N ASP A 3 -12.01 -15.32 -20.47
CA ASP A 3 -12.20 -14.11 -19.67
C ASP A 3 -12.77 -14.55 -18.33
N THR A 4 -11.91 -14.69 -17.33
CA THR A 4 -12.33 -14.76 -15.93
C THR A 4 -12.44 -13.32 -15.46
N GLU A 5 -13.67 -12.79 -15.37
CA GLU A 5 -13.90 -11.56 -14.61
C GLU A 5 -13.32 -11.76 -13.20
N PRO A 6 -12.57 -10.79 -12.66
CA PRO A 6 -12.04 -10.91 -11.31
C PRO A 6 -13.23 -11.09 -10.37
N THR A 7 -13.21 -12.19 -9.62
CA THR A 7 -14.17 -12.40 -8.53
C THR A 7 -13.96 -11.29 -7.49
N ASP A 8 -15.00 -10.94 -6.75
CA ASP A 8 -14.95 -9.92 -5.69
C ASP A 8 -13.79 -10.18 -4.71
N GLU A 9 -13.54 -11.45 -4.39
CA GLU A 9 -12.40 -11.93 -3.58
C GLU A 9 -11.03 -11.63 -4.20
N GLY A 10 -10.87 -11.82 -5.52
CA GLY A 10 -9.61 -11.52 -6.21
C GLY A 10 -9.32 -10.02 -6.27
N ASN A 11 -10.35 -9.20 -6.33
CA ASN A 11 -10.21 -7.74 -6.28
C ASN A 11 -9.80 -7.27 -4.87
N ASP A 12 -10.42 -7.83 -3.82
CA ASP A 12 -10.08 -7.50 -2.44
C ASP A 12 -8.62 -7.86 -2.10
N GLU A 13 -8.10 -8.99 -2.57
CA GLU A 13 -6.67 -9.33 -2.41
C GLU A 13 -5.73 -8.29 -3.05
N LEU A 14 -6.06 -7.81 -4.26
CA LEU A 14 -5.26 -6.79 -4.94
C LEU A 14 -5.32 -5.45 -4.18
N ILE A 15 -6.49 -5.09 -3.65
CA ILE A 15 -6.68 -3.90 -2.81
C ILE A 15 -5.81 -3.98 -1.57
N GLU A 16 -5.80 -5.12 -0.86
CA GLU A 16 -4.98 -5.33 0.33
C GLU A 16 -3.49 -5.24 0.02
N GLN A 17 -3.03 -5.88 -1.05
CA GLN A 17 -1.64 -5.83 -1.50
C GLN A 17 -1.18 -4.40 -1.81
N VAL A 18 -2.02 -3.63 -2.52
CA VAL A 18 -1.74 -2.23 -2.87
C VAL A 18 -1.76 -1.32 -1.64
N ALA A 19 -2.69 -1.53 -0.72
CA ALA A 19 -2.85 -0.69 0.47
C ALA A 19 -1.71 -0.84 1.49
N GLY A 20 -1.00 -1.97 1.44
CA GLY A 20 0.12 -2.27 2.32
C GLY A 20 1.34 -1.34 2.17
N ALA A 21 2.30 -1.47 3.08
CA ALA A 21 3.54 -0.68 3.08
C ALA A 21 4.56 -1.19 2.04
N TYR A 22 4.19 -1.19 0.75
CA TYR A 22 5.09 -1.57 -0.34
C TYR A 22 6.24 -0.56 -0.46
N ARG A 23 7.49 -1.02 -0.27
CA ARG A 23 8.71 -0.20 -0.26
C ARG A 23 9.83 -0.91 -1.01
N PRO A 24 9.87 -0.84 -2.36
CA PRO A 24 10.95 -1.43 -3.13
C PRO A 24 12.27 -0.71 -2.82
N ARG A 25 13.39 -1.45 -2.83
CA ARG A 25 14.71 -0.92 -2.46
C ARG A 25 15.34 0.03 -3.49
N ALA A 26 14.71 0.24 -4.65
CA ALA A 26 15.19 1.12 -5.70
C ALA A 26 15.14 2.59 -5.23
N ARG A 27 16.24 3.33 -5.42
CA ARG A 27 16.40 4.71 -4.91
C ARG A 27 16.22 5.79 -5.97
N ASP A 28 16.32 5.43 -7.25
CA ASP A 28 16.44 6.39 -8.34
C ASP A 28 15.20 6.45 -9.25
N GLU A 29 14.16 5.67 -8.94
CA GLU A 29 12.94 5.61 -9.71
C GLU A 29 11.71 5.37 -8.84
N LEU A 30 10.58 5.97 -9.23
CA LEU A 30 9.29 5.70 -8.63
C LEU A 30 8.81 4.32 -9.06
N ARG A 31 8.56 3.43 -8.11
CA ARG A 31 8.01 2.09 -8.37
C ARG A 31 6.67 1.91 -7.70
N TYR A 32 5.70 1.48 -8.49
CA TYR A 32 4.37 1.11 -8.04
C TYR A 32 4.35 -0.37 -7.61
N HIS A 33 3.38 -0.71 -6.77
CA HIS A 33 3.07 -2.12 -6.51
C HIS A 33 2.57 -2.76 -7.82
N PRO A 34 3.03 -3.96 -8.23
CA PRO A 34 2.61 -4.58 -9.49
C PRO A 34 1.08 -4.68 -9.64
N ALA A 35 0.38 -5.08 -8.56
CA ALA A 35 -1.08 -5.16 -8.52
C ALA A 35 -1.82 -3.81 -8.74
N TRP A 36 -1.14 -2.67 -8.66
CA TRP A 36 -1.76 -1.36 -8.92
C TRP A 36 -2.37 -1.26 -10.32
N HIS A 37 -1.72 -1.88 -11.30
CA HIS A 37 -2.14 -1.82 -12.69
C HIS A 37 -3.35 -2.71 -12.98
N ASP A 38 -3.58 -3.71 -12.14
CA ASP A 38 -4.69 -4.65 -12.26
C ASP A 38 -5.97 -4.13 -11.57
N LEU A 39 -5.85 -3.11 -10.71
CA LEU A 39 -7.00 -2.41 -10.13
C LEU A 39 -7.64 -1.43 -11.12
N ASP A 40 -8.97 -1.41 -11.12
CA ASP A 40 -9.78 -0.36 -11.74
C ASP A 40 -9.82 0.92 -10.89
N GLU A 41 -10.58 1.93 -11.32
CA GLU A 41 -10.68 3.20 -10.62
C GLU A 41 -11.23 3.04 -9.19
N ALA A 42 -12.29 2.26 -9.02
CA ALA A 42 -12.91 2.03 -7.72
C ALA A 42 -11.98 1.26 -6.77
N GLY A 43 -11.29 0.24 -7.27
CA GLY A 43 -10.30 -0.52 -6.50
C GLY A 43 -9.15 0.35 -6.01
N ARG A 44 -8.67 1.29 -6.84
CA ARG A 44 -7.62 2.25 -6.45
C ARG A 44 -8.08 3.19 -5.33
N GLU A 45 -9.33 3.67 -5.39
CA GLU A 45 -9.90 4.50 -4.33
C GLU A 45 -10.03 3.71 -3.02
N ARG A 46 -10.56 2.48 -3.08
CA ARG A 46 -10.66 1.59 -1.91
C ARG A 46 -9.29 1.28 -1.30
N ALA A 47 -8.28 1.02 -2.13
CA ALA A 47 -6.92 0.78 -1.67
C ALA A 47 -6.32 2.01 -0.96
N TYR A 48 -6.60 3.22 -1.46
CA TYR A 48 -6.17 4.45 -0.80
C TYR A 48 -6.82 4.63 0.58
N GLU A 49 -8.13 4.42 0.70
CA GLU A 49 -8.84 4.51 1.98
C GLU A 49 -8.38 3.44 2.98
N LEU A 50 -8.15 2.21 2.52
CA LEU A 50 -7.56 1.15 3.34
C LEU A 50 -6.16 1.55 3.82
N ALA A 51 -5.31 2.07 2.94
CA ALA A 51 -3.96 2.53 3.30
C ALA A 51 -3.98 3.67 4.33
N ARG A 52 -4.98 4.57 4.30
CA ARG A 52 -5.17 5.61 5.32
C ARG A 52 -5.44 5.00 6.68
N SER A 53 -6.35 4.02 6.73
CA SER A 53 -6.69 3.30 7.96
C SER A 53 -5.48 2.55 8.53
N LEU A 54 -4.72 1.85 7.68
CA LEU A 54 -3.52 1.10 8.08
C LEU A 54 -2.44 1.99 8.68
N ARG A 55 -2.23 3.22 8.16
CA ARG A 55 -1.25 4.16 8.73
C ARG A 55 -1.58 4.60 10.14
N THR A 56 -2.86 4.77 10.46
CA THR A 56 -3.30 5.10 11.83
C THR A 56 -3.00 3.94 12.78
N LEU A 57 -3.26 2.70 12.35
CA LEU A 57 -2.95 1.51 13.13
C LEU A 57 -1.44 1.33 13.31
N GLU A 58 -0.65 1.54 12.26
CA GLU A 58 0.81 1.48 12.30
C GLU A 58 1.39 2.48 13.31
N ALA A 59 0.94 3.74 13.26
CA ALA A 59 1.35 4.76 14.23
C ALA A 59 0.94 4.40 15.65
N ALA A 60 -0.24 3.82 15.87
CA ALA A 60 -0.71 3.40 17.20
C ALA A 60 0.11 2.24 17.80
N LEU A 61 0.81 1.46 16.97
CA LEU A 61 1.70 0.38 17.41
C LEU A 61 3.10 0.85 17.79
N ASP A 62 3.45 2.10 17.47
CA ASP A 62 4.74 2.70 17.77
C ASP A 62 4.67 3.56 19.05
N PRO A 63 5.59 3.41 20.02
CA PRO A 63 5.57 4.18 21.28
C PRO A 63 5.62 5.70 21.09
N ASP A 64 6.25 6.17 20.02
CA ASP A 64 6.39 7.59 19.68
C ASP A 64 5.33 8.05 18.67
N GLY A 65 4.40 7.17 18.29
CA GLY A 65 3.35 7.45 17.30
C GLY A 65 3.88 7.53 15.86
N LEU A 66 5.07 6.98 15.58
CA LEU A 66 5.74 7.12 14.30
C LEU A 66 5.39 5.97 13.35
N SER A 67 5.22 6.28 12.06
CA SER A 67 5.17 5.25 11.01
C SER A 67 6.57 4.75 10.66
N THR A 68 6.68 3.58 10.02
CA THR A 68 7.95 3.09 9.45
C THR A 68 8.57 4.08 8.47
N THR A 69 7.74 4.84 7.74
CA THR A 69 8.21 5.90 6.84
C THR A 69 8.82 7.06 7.62
N ALA A 70 8.22 7.46 8.74
CA ALA A 70 8.79 8.50 9.62
C ALA A 70 10.13 8.05 10.21
N HIS A 71 10.24 6.81 10.69
CA HIS A 71 11.51 6.23 11.15
C HIS A 71 12.60 6.24 10.06
N ALA A 72 12.25 5.83 8.84
CA ALA A 72 13.19 5.82 7.71
C ALA A 72 13.71 7.22 7.36
N VAL A 73 12.86 8.24 7.42
CA VAL A 73 13.26 9.64 7.22
C VAL A 73 14.15 10.11 8.37
N LEU A 74 13.76 9.88 9.63
CA LEU A 74 14.53 10.30 10.81
C LEU A 74 15.92 9.68 10.84
N ALA A 75 16.06 8.41 10.45
CA ALA A 75 17.35 7.74 10.33
C ALA A 75 18.27 8.33 9.23
N ARG A 76 17.71 9.12 8.31
CA ARG A 76 18.46 9.76 7.20
C ARG A 76 18.93 11.17 7.54
N ILE A 77 18.19 11.89 8.39
CA ILE A 77 18.39 13.32 8.67
C ILE A 77 18.95 13.62 10.07
N ARG A 78 19.01 12.60 10.94
CA ARG A 78 19.74 12.64 12.21
C ARG A 78 21.15 12.11 12.00
#